data_AF-A0A6L6BQ83-F1
#
_entry.id   AF-A0A6L6BQ83-F1
#
_cell.length_a   1.000
_cell.length_b   1.000
_cell.length_c   1.000
_cell.angle_alpha   90.00
_cell.angle_beta   90.00
_cell.angle_gamma   90.00
#
_symmetry.space_group_name_H-M   'P 1'
#
loop_
_entity.id
_entity.type
_entity.pdbx_description
1 polymer ?
#
loop_
_entity_poly.entity_id
_entity_poly.type
_entity_poly.pdbx_seq_one_letter_code
_entity_poly.pdbx_strand_id
1 'polypeptide(L)'
;VGPAEPEAFTETDFAAYPALVKGYIGPDALGSSSPSKIRYLVDPRVHHGSPWVTGANKTGQHVVGLVAGRDFTADGTIEAADVRPGDMCPQCAAKNGSGTLEMARGIEIGHIFQLGRKYAEALNLTVLDQNGKQVVVTMGSYGIGVSRAVAAIAEATLDDIGLCWPREVAPADIHIVIASKGGDNITDEAERIASELETAGVRVLIDDRTTVSPGVKFKDAELIGVPTIVVIGKGLADGIVEIRDRSTGERSDVPIGDVVRTLRQLCGRSGI
;
A
#
# COMPACT_ATOMS: atom_id res chain seq x y z
N VAL A 1 -15.95 20.46 0.86
CA VAL A 1 -15.41 20.75 2.21
C VAL A 1 -14.47 19.60 2.52
N GLY A 2 -13.15 19.81 2.45
CA GLY A 2 -12.20 18.80 2.91
C GLY A 2 -12.33 18.64 4.44
N PRO A 3 -11.76 17.59 5.04
CA PRO A 3 -11.62 17.59 6.50
C PRO A 3 -10.92 18.89 6.90
N ALA A 4 -11.45 19.58 7.92
CA ALA A 4 -10.77 20.76 8.45
C ALA A 4 -9.42 20.29 9.01
N GLU A 5 -8.33 20.94 8.61
CA GLU A 5 -7.02 20.66 9.20
C GLU A 5 -6.97 21.31 10.59
N PRO A 6 -6.75 20.54 11.67
CA PRO A 6 -6.61 21.11 12.99
C PRO A 6 -5.25 21.80 13.11
N GLU A 7 -5.26 23.06 13.52
CA GLU A 7 -4.05 23.79 13.88
C GLU A 7 -3.92 23.87 15.40
N ALA A 8 -2.72 23.63 15.91
CA ALA A 8 -2.44 23.76 17.33
C ALA A 8 -2.46 25.24 17.73
N PHE A 9 -3.12 25.54 18.86
CA PHE A 9 -3.15 26.89 19.42
C PHE A 9 -1.73 27.37 19.79
N THR A 10 -1.32 28.50 19.25
CA THR A 10 0.05 29.05 19.41
C THR A 10 0.15 29.99 20.61
N GLU A 11 1.38 30.40 20.98
CA GLU A 11 1.59 31.41 22.02
C GLU A 11 0.94 32.76 21.67
N THR A 12 0.93 33.13 20.38
CA THR A 12 0.25 34.34 19.91
C THR A 12 -1.26 34.26 20.14
N ASP A 13 -1.85 33.08 19.90
CA ASP A 13 -3.28 32.85 20.14
C ASP A 13 -3.58 32.89 21.65
N PHE A 14 -2.75 32.25 22.49
CA PHE A 14 -2.91 32.33 23.94
C PHE A 14 -2.80 33.76 24.47
N ALA A 15 -1.93 34.59 23.88
CA ALA A 15 -1.85 36.01 24.22
C ALA A 15 -3.12 36.79 23.82
N ALA A 16 -3.76 36.42 22.71
CA ALA A 16 -5.02 37.01 22.26
C ALA A 16 -6.24 36.55 23.08
N TYR A 17 -6.16 35.39 23.74
CA TYR A 17 -7.21 34.84 24.60
C TYR A 17 -6.72 34.55 26.03
N PRO A 18 -6.49 35.59 26.87
CA PRO A 18 -5.93 35.43 28.21
C PRO A 18 -6.76 34.56 29.18
N ALA A 19 -8.04 34.33 28.87
CA ALA A 19 -8.91 33.42 29.63
C ALA A 19 -8.52 31.93 29.45
N LEU A 20 -7.78 31.59 28.40
CA LEU A 20 -7.30 30.24 28.13
C LEU A 20 -5.93 30.03 28.77
N VAL A 21 -5.93 29.46 29.98
CA VAL A 21 -4.68 29.18 30.70
C VAL A 21 -4.07 27.88 30.18
N LYS A 22 -3.00 27.97 29.37
CA LYS A 22 -2.31 26.81 28.78
C LYS A 22 -1.97 25.75 29.84
N GLY A 23 -2.36 24.50 29.56
CA GLY A 23 -2.20 23.36 30.47
C GLY A 23 -3.27 23.25 31.57
N TYR A 24 -4.13 24.27 31.73
CA TYR A 24 -5.18 24.32 32.75
C TYR A 24 -6.51 24.85 32.18
N ILE A 25 -6.74 24.66 30.88
CA ILE A 25 -7.96 25.09 30.20
C ILE A 25 -9.12 24.20 30.65
N GLY A 26 -10.20 24.84 31.06
CA GLY A 26 -11.47 24.21 31.42
C GLY A 26 -12.60 24.63 30.47
N PRO A 27 -13.70 23.86 30.43
CA PRO A 27 -14.78 24.08 29.48
C PRO A 27 -15.50 25.42 29.67
N ASP A 28 -15.51 26.00 30.88
CA ASP A 28 -16.14 27.31 31.16
C ASP A 28 -15.51 28.47 30.39
N ALA A 29 -14.25 28.33 29.96
CA ALA A 29 -13.58 29.35 29.17
C ALA A 29 -13.85 29.21 27.66
N LEU A 30 -14.54 28.15 27.24
CA LEU A 30 -14.80 27.81 25.84
C LEU A 30 -16.31 27.82 25.56
N GLY A 31 -16.68 28.04 24.29
CA GLY A 31 -18.06 28.06 23.83
C GLY A 31 -18.47 29.43 23.31
N SER A 32 -19.43 29.46 22.39
CA SER A 32 -19.92 30.67 21.73
C SER A 32 -20.60 31.64 22.73
N SER A 33 -21.10 31.12 23.85
CA SER A 33 -21.64 31.90 24.96
C SER A 33 -20.58 32.35 25.98
N SER A 34 -19.40 31.75 26.01
CA SER A 34 -18.32 32.03 26.98
C SER A 34 -17.62 33.38 26.74
N PRO A 35 -16.71 33.81 27.64
CA PRO A 35 -15.89 35.01 27.43
C PRO A 35 -14.94 34.93 26.23
N SER A 36 -14.43 33.74 25.88
CA SER A 36 -13.53 33.60 24.73
C SER A 36 -14.24 33.69 23.39
N LYS A 37 -15.55 33.37 23.36
CA LYS A 37 -16.36 33.24 22.13
C LYS A 37 -15.81 32.23 21.12
N ILE A 38 -14.85 31.40 21.53
CA ILE A 38 -14.29 30.34 20.70
C ILE A 38 -15.29 29.19 20.69
N ARG A 39 -15.69 28.75 19.50
CA ARG A 39 -16.62 27.63 19.34
C ARG A 39 -16.05 26.37 20.01
N TYR A 40 -16.83 25.75 20.89
CA TYR A 40 -16.41 24.56 21.62
C TYR A 40 -17.09 23.32 21.08
N LEU A 41 -16.32 22.44 20.44
CA LEU A 41 -16.80 21.15 19.95
C LEU A 41 -16.11 20.02 20.71
N VAL A 42 -16.85 18.96 21.02
CA VAL A 42 -16.34 17.79 21.73
C VAL A 42 -16.54 16.51 20.92
N ASP A 43 -15.74 15.49 21.20
CA ASP A 43 -15.98 14.14 20.66
C ASP A 43 -17.34 13.60 21.13
N PRO A 44 -18.10 12.84 20.31
CA PRO A 44 -19.36 12.22 20.74
C PRO A 44 -19.26 11.35 21.99
N ARG A 45 -18.05 10.86 22.34
CA ARG A 45 -17.78 10.14 23.58
C ARG A 45 -17.90 11.02 24.84
N VAL A 46 -17.80 12.35 24.70
CA VAL A 46 -18.14 13.33 25.75
C VAL A 46 -19.67 13.50 25.79
N HIS A 47 -20.38 12.43 26.15
CA HIS A 47 -21.84 12.41 26.15
C HIS A 47 -22.42 12.96 27.47
N HIS A 48 -23.68 13.37 27.45
CA HIS A 48 -24.38 13.84 28.65
C HIS A 48 -24.26 12.83 29.81
N GLY A 49 -23.88 13.30 31.00
CA GLY A 49 -23.67 12.47 32.19
C GLY A 49 -22.27 11.85 32.32
N SER A 50 -21.41 11.96 31.31
CA SER A 50 -20.04 11.44 31.39
C SER A 50 -19.17 12.28 32.36
N PRO A 51 -18.38 11.64 33.24
CA PRO A 51 -17.53 12.34 34.20
C PRO A 51 -16.14 12.66 33.62
N TRP A 52 -15.58 13.80 34.00
CA TRP A 52 -14.31 14.33 33.47
C TRP A 52 -13.48 15.02 34.54
N VAL A 53 -12.17 15.10 34.25
CA VAL A 53 -11.22 15.97 34.91
C VAL A 53 -10.74 16.98 33.87
N THR A 54 -10.84 18.27 34.19
CA THR A 54 -10.46 19.35 33.28
C THR A 54 -9.57 20.36 34.00
N GLY A 55 -8.94 21.26 33.26
CA GLY A 55 -8.33 22.43 33.87
C GLY A 55 -9.36 23.34 34.55
N ALA A 56 -8.92 24.15 35.52
CA ALA A 56 -9.77 25.08 36.27
C ALA A 56 -9.70 26.54 35.77
N ASN A 57 -9.14 26.76 34.57
CA ASN A 57 -8.78 28.08 34.03
C ASN A 57 -7.84 28.88 34.96
N LYS A 58 -7.04 28.17 35.77
CA LYS A 58 -6.10 28.73 36.74
C LYS A 58 -4.84 27.88 36.78
N THR A 59 -3.68 28.52 36.75
CA THR A 59 -2.39 27.84 36.79
C THR A 59 -2.28 26.96 38.04
N GLY A 60 -1.91 25.69 37.83
CA GLY A 60 -1.71 24.71 38.90
C GLY A 60 -3.00 24.07 39.43
N GLN A 61 -4.15 24.34 38.81
CA GLN A 61 -5.44 23.86 39.32
C GLN A 61 -6.25 23.10 38.26
N HIS A 62 -6.86 22.01 38.70
CA HIS A 62 -7.80 21.20 37.94
C HIS A 62 -9.11 21.06 38.71
N VAL A 63 -10.19 20.77 37.99
CA VAL A 63 -11.46 20.40 38.59
C VAL A 63 -11.72 18.93 38.32
N VAL A 64 -12.09 18.19 39.36
CA VAL A 64 -12.35 16.75 39.33
C VAL A 64 -13.84 16.51 39.50
N GLY A 65 -14.40 15.55 38.74
CA GLY A 65 -15.80 15.18 38.85
C GLY A 65 -16.74 16.13 38.11
N LEU A 66 -16.24 16.83 37.07
CA LEU A 66 -17.10 17.52 36.12
C LEU A 66 -17.98 16.50 35.41
N VAL A 67 -19.22 16.85 35.13
CA VAL A 67 -20.18 16.02 34.42
C VAL A 67 -20.73 16.80 33.24
N ALA A 68 -20.55 16.27 32.03
CA ALA A 68 -21.07 16.88 30.81
C ALA A 68 -22.61 17.00 30.89
N GLY A 69 -23.15 18.17 30.56
CA GLY A 69 -24.56 18.53 30.67
C GLY A 69 -24.99 19.07 32.04
N ARG A 70 -24.30 18.70 33.14
CA ARG A 70 -24.52 19.29 34.46
C ARG A 70 -23.66 20.53 34.68
N ASP A 71 -22.35 20.39 34.45
CA ASP A 71 -21.38 21.45 34.77
C ASP A 71 -20.92 22.22 33.53
N PHE A 72 -20.94 21.57 32.35
CA PHE A 72 -20.58 22.23 31.10
C PHE A 72 -21.37 21.69 29.91
N THR A 73 -21.50 22.51 28.88
CA THR A 73 -22.12 22.16 27.59
C THR A 73 -21.22 22.60 26.44
N ALA A 74 -21.15 21.81 25.37
CA ALA A 74 -20.45 22.17 24.14
C ALA A 74 -21.41 22.83 23.13
N ASP A 75 -20.87 23.59 22.18
CA ASP A 75 -21.63 24.16 21.06
C ASP A 75 -22.01 23.10 20.01
N GLY A 76 -21.46 21.88 20.13
CA GLY A 76 -21.76 20.75 19.27
C GLY A 76 -20.72 19.65 19.40
N THR A 77 -20.82 18.66 18.52
CA THR A 77 -19.90 17.52 18.47
C THR A 77 -19.14 17.45 17.16
N ILE A 78 -17.92 16.91 17.23
CA ILE A 78 -17.09 16.56 16.07
C ILE A 78 -16.28 15.31 16.41
N GLU A 79 -16.09 14.39 15.47
CA GLU A 79 -15.18 13.25 15.68
C GLU A 79 -13.76 13.79 15.88
N ALA A 80 -13.25 13.70 17.10
CA ALA A 80 -12.00 14.34 17.53
C ALA A 80 -11.05 13.35 18.21
N ALA A 81 -11.39 12.07 18.23
CA ALA A 81 -10.57 11.00 18.78
C ALA A 81 -9.90 10.16 17.67
N ASP A 82 -8.66 9.76 17.92
CA ASP A 82 -8.02 8.72 17.13
C ASP A 82 -8.69 7.37 17.39
N VAL A 83 -8.91 6.62 16.31
CA VAL A 83 -9.39 5.23 16.37
C VAL A 83 -8.29 4.33 16.92
N ARG A 84 -8.65 3.32 17.72
CA ARG A 84 -7.73 2.31 18.28
C ARG A 84 -8.14 0.88 17.93
N PRO A 85 -7.20 -0.09 17.92
CA PRO A 85 -7.56 -1.50 17.82
C PRO A 85 -8.54 -1.87 18.95
N GLY A 86 -9.59 -2.60 18.61
CA GLY A 86 -10.65 -2.97 19.56
C GLY A 86 -11.81 -1.97 19.63
N ASP A 87 -11.68 -0.76 19.07
CA ASP A 87 -12.80 0.18 19.00
C ASP A 87 -13.96 -0.43 18.21
N MET A 88 -15.19 -0.05 18.57
CA MET A 88 -16.38 -0.56 17.90
C MET A 88 -16.41 -0.11 16.43
N CYS A 89 -16.62 -1.06 15.53
CA CYS A 89 -16.81 -0.73 14.13
C CYS A 89 -18.19 -0.08 13.93
N PRO A 90 -18.28 1.14 13.37
CA PRO A 90 -19.56 1.84 13.21
C PRO A 90 -20.51 1.09 12.25
N GLN A 91 -19.97 0.42 11.25
CA GLN A 91 -20.77 -0.33 10.28
C GLN A 91 -21.25 -1.68 10.83
N CYS A 92 -20.43 -2.37 11.62
CA CYS A 92 -20.83 -3.62 12.28
C CYS A 92 -21.87 -3.31 13.36
N ALA A 93 -21.61 -2.34 14.24
CA ALA A 93 -22.57 -1.93 15.26
C ALA A 93 -23.97 -1.65 14.67
N ALA A 94 -24.03 -0.97 13.52
CA ALA A 94 -25.29 -0.71 12.81
C ALA A 94 -25.97 -1.96 12.21
N LYS A 95 -25.22 -3.00 11.83
CA LYS A 95 -25.73 -4.20 11.15
C LYS A 95 -26.08 -5.35 12.12
N ASN A 96 -25.19 -5.65 13.06
CA ASN A 96 -25.26 -6.85 13.90
C ASN A 96 -24.99 -6.55 15.38
N GLY A 97 -24.89 -5.28 15.77
CA GLY A 97 -24.73 -4.86 17.17
C GLY A 97 -23.40 -5.22 17.82
N SER A 98 -22.44 -5.79 17.08
CA SER A 98 -21.15 -6.23 17.61
C SER A 98 -20.07 -6.26 16.53
N GLY A 99 -18.82 -6.02 16.92
CA GLY A 99 -17.68 -6.04 16.03
C GLY A 99 -16.69 -4.94 16.33
N THR A 100 -15.40 -5.27 16.30
CA THR A 100 -14.31 -4.38 16.65
C THR A 100 -13.41 -4.13 15.44
N LEU A 101 -12.76 -2.98 15.43
CA LEU A 101 -11.78 -2.59 14.42
C LEU A 101 -10.45 -3.29 14.72
N GLU A 102 -9.84 -3.84 13.67
CA GLU A 102 -8.45 -4.30 13.66
C GLU A 102 -7.60 -3.31 12.86
N MET A 103 -6.35 -3.13 13.26
CA MET A 103 -5.39 -2.32 12.51
C MET A 103 -4.40 -3.22 11.79
N ALA A 104 -4.29 -3.02 10.49
CA ALA A 104 -3.25 -3.59 9.66
C ALA A 104 -2.42 -2.48 9.02
N ARG A 105 -1.16 -2.78 8.73
CA ARG A 105 -0.31 -1.89 7.93
C ARG A 105 -0.56 -2.18 6.46
N GLY A 106 -0.73 -1.14 5.67
CA GLY A 106 -0.92 -1.24 4.23
C GLY A 106 -0.03 -0.24 3.49
N ILE A 107 0.34 -0.59 2.27
CA ILE A 107 1.00 0.33 1.34
C ILE A 107 -0.08 0.82 0.38
N GLU A 108 -0.37 2.12 0.39
CA GLU A 108 -1.30 2.71 -0.57
C GLU A 108 -0.67 2.71 -1.97
N ILE A 109 -1.09 1.77 -2.84
CA ILE A 109 -0.63 1.69 -4.24
C ILE A 109 -1.50 2.50 -5.21
N GLY A 110 -2.66 2.96 -4.76
CA GLY A 110 -3.55 3.78 -5.56
C GLY A 110 -4.65 4.45 -4.74
N HIS A 111 -5.23 5.48 -5.32
CA HIS A 111 -6.28 6.30 -4.71
C HIS A 111 -7.28 6.74 -5.76
N ILE A 112 -8.56 6.74 -5.40
CA ILE A 112 -9.64 7.26 -6.21
C ILE A 112 -10.32 8.43 -5.50
N PHE A 113 -10.52 9.55 -6.20
CA PHE A 113 -11.13 10.74 -5.64
C PHE A 113 -12.36 11.17 -6.44
N GLN A 114 -13.45 11.44 -5.71
CA GLN A 114 -14.57 12.21 -6.24
C GLN A 114 -14.25 13.70 -6.10
N LEU A 115 -13.59 14.28 -7.11
CA LEU A 115 -13.19 15.69 -7.08
C LEU A 115 -14.38 16.65 -7.16
N GLY A 116 -15.53 16.15 -7.62
CA GLY A 116 -16.73 16.95 -7.80
C GLY A 116 -16.47 18.06 -8.83
N ARG A 117 -16.82 19.29 -8.49
CA ARG A 117 -16.68 20.44 -9.41
C ARG A 117 -15.55 21.39 -9.04
N LYS A 118 -14.80 21.10 -7.97
CA LYS A 118 -13.76 21.99 -7.40
C LYS A 118 -12.83 22.59 -8.46
N TYR A 119 -12.25 21.74 -9.32
CA TYR A 119 -11.30 22.20 -10.34
C TYR A 119 -11.99 22.75 -11.58
N ALA A 120 -13.11 22.14 -11.99
CA ALA A 120 -13.87 22.58 -13.15
C ALA A 120 -14.43 24.01 -12.94
N GLU A 121 -14.87 24.35 -11.72
CA GLU A 121 -15.29 25.72 -11.35
C GLU A 121 -14.13 26.70 -11.41
N ALA A 122 -12.99 26.35 -10.81
CA ALA A 122 -11.80 27.21 -10.80
C ALA A 122 -11.23 27.48 -12.20
N LEU A 123 -11.36 26.52 -13.12
CA LEU A 123 -10.87 26.62 -14.50
C LEU A 123 -11.94 27.07 -15.50
N ASN A 124 -13.17 27.34 -15.04
CA ASN A 124 -14.32 27.65 -15.89
C ASN A 124 -14.57 26.60 -17.00
N LEU A 125 -14.41 25.32 -16.67
CA LEU A 125 -14.66 24.20 -17.58
C LEU A 125 -16.15 23.86 -17.61
N THR A 126 -16.84 24.32 -18.65
CA THR A 126 -18.27 24.09 -18.88
C THR A 126 -18.54 23.35 -20.18
N VAL A 127 -19.66 22.63 -20.23
CA VAL A 127 -20.20 21.96 -21.42
C VAL A 127 -21.69 22.24 -21.53
N LEU A 128 -22.28 22.05 -22.71
CA LEU A 128 -23.73 22.04 -22.86
C LEU A 128 -24.29 20.67 -22.47
N ASP A 129 -25.32 20.66 -21.63
CA ASP A 129 -26.07 19.44 -21.32
C ASP A 129 -27.03 19.05 -22.47
N GLN A 130 -27.77 17.95 -22.29
CA GLN A 130 -28.73 17.47 -23.29
C GLN A 130 -29.86 18.46 -23.63
N ASN A 131 -30.06 19.51 -22.82
CA ASN A 131 -31.07 20.56 -23.04
C ASN A 131 -30.44 21.85 -23.61
N GLY A 132 -29.15 21.85 -23.93
CA GLY A 132 -28.43 23.02 -24.39
C GLY A 132 -28.10 24.02 -23.29
N LYS A 133 -28.16 23.63 -22.01
CA LYS A 133 -27.79 24.49 -20.87
C LYS A 133 -26.32 24.31 -20.52
N GLN A 134 -25.61 25.42 -20.25
CA GLN A 134 -24.25 25.34 -19.72
C GLN A 134 -24.24 24.72 -18.32
N VAL A 135 -23.44 23.67 -18.16
CA VAL A 135 -23.20 22.97 -16.89
C VAL A 135 -21.71 22.82 -16.65
N VAL A 136 -21.30 22.88 -15.37
CA VAL A 136 -19.92 22.65 -14.95
C VAL A 136 -19.65 21.15 -14.90
N VAL A 137 -18.51 20.73 -15.47
CA VAL A 137 -18.11 19.32 -15.52
C VAL A 137 -17.89 18.77 -14.10
N THR A 138 -18.40 17.56 -13.85
CA THR A 138 -18.13 16.82 -12.61
C THR A 138 -16.97 15.87 -12.85
N MET A 139 -15.97 15.91 -11.99
CA MET A 139 -14.69 15.23 -12.19
C MET A 139 -14.47 14.11 -11.17
N GLY A 140 -13.85 13.04 -11.65
CA GLY A 140 -13.20 12.01 -10.84
C GLY A 140 -11.72 11.94 -11.17
N SER A 141 -10.91 11.45 -10.24
CA SER A 141 -9.49 11.18 -10.46
C SER A 141 -9.13 9.80 -9.93
N TYR A 142 -8.29 9.09 -10.67
CA TYR A 142 -7.88 7.73 -10.40
C TYR A 142 -6.37 7.66 -10.57
N GLY A 143 -5.65 7.36 -9.50
CA GLY A 143 -4.19 7.30 -9.50
C GLY A 143 -3.68 5.94 -9.03
N ILE A 144 -2.68 5.41 -9.72
CA ILE A 144 -1.90 4.24 -9.30
C ILE A 144 -0.43 4.66 -9.28
N GLY A 145 0.24 4.44 -8.15
CA GLY A 145 1.68 4.66 -8.04
C GLY A 145 2.44 3.49 -8.65
N VAL A 146 2.62 3.49 -9.98
CA VAL A 146 3.24 2.36 -10.72
C VAL A 146 4.59 1.95 -10.13
N SER A 147 5.51 2.90 -9.89
CA SER A 147 6.81 2.60 -9.27
C SER A 147 6.68 2.10 -7.83
N ARG A 148 5.67 2.56 -7.08
CA ARG A 148 5.38 2.08 -5.73
C ARG A 148 4.80 0.66 -5.75
N ALA A 149 3.99 0.33 -6.75
CA ALA A 149 3.42 -0.99 -6.92
C ALA A 149 4.52 -2.05 -7.11
N VAL A 150 5.59 -1.75 -7.86
CA VAL A 150 6.75 -2.65 -8.00
C VAL A 150 7.36 -2.98 -6.63
N ALA A 151 7.62 -1.96 -5.79
CA ALA A 151 8.16 -2.17 -4.45
C ALA A 151 7.18 -2.92 -3.53
N ALA A 152 5.88 -2.63 -3.62
CA ALA A 152 4.86 -3.31 -2.83
C ALA A 152 4.73 -4.80 -3.21
N ILE A 153 4.83 -5.12 -4.50
CA ILE A 153 4.85 -6.52 -4.97
C ILE A 153 6.10 -7.22 -4.45
N ALA A 154 7.27 -6.58 -4.56
CA ALA A 154 8.52 -7.14 -4.03
C ALA A 154 8.42 -7.43 -2.52
N GLU A 155 7.95 -6.47 -1.72
CA GLU A 155 7.77 -6.63 -0.27
C GLU A 155 6.80 -7.77 0.07
N ALA A 156 5.72 -7.92 -0.70
CA ALA A 156 4.71 -8.94 -0.45
C ALA A 156 5.13 -10.36 -0.88
N THR A 157 6.17 -10.49 -1.70
CA THR A 157 6.51 -11.77 -2.35
C THR A 157 7.94 -12.24 -2.13
N LEU A 158 8.86 -11.39 -1.68
CA LEU A 158 10.24 -11.79 -1.39
C LEU A 158 10.33 -12.87 -0.31
N ASP A 159 11.44 -13.59 -0.33
CA ASP A 159 11.85 -14.53 0.71
C ASP A 159 13.27 -14.24 1.20
N ASP A 160 13.78 -15.09 2.09
CA ASP A 160 15.13 -14.96 2.66
C ASP A 160 16.27 -15.03 1.61
N ILE A 161 15.97 -15.52 0.40
CA ILE A 161 16.95 -15.75 -0.66
C ILE A 161 16.95 -14.59 -1.68
N GLY A 162 15.83 -13.88 -1.84
CA GLY A 162 15.71 -12.71 -2.70
C GLY A 162 14.29 -12.42 -3.18
N LEU A 163 14.17 -11.78 -4.34
CA LEU A 163 12.89 -11.49 -4.96
C LEU A 163 12.20 -12.79 -5.42
N CYS A 164 10.87 -12.81 -5.42
CA CYS A 164 10.10 -13.91 -5.99
C CYS A 164 8.85 -13.35 -6.70
N TRP A 165 9.00 -13.02 -7.98
CA TRP A 165 7.97 -12.28 -8.71
C TRP A 165 6.76 -13.16 -9.06
N PRO A 166 5.53 -12.61 -9.00
CA PRO A 166 4.43 -13.12 -9.81
C PRO A 166 4.83 -13.09 -11.29
N ARG A 167 4.46 -14.12 -12.05
CA ARG A 167 4.95 -14.31 -13.43
C ARG A 167 4.61 -13.12 -14.33
N GLU A 168 3.45 -12.51 -14.12
CA GLU A 168 2.89 -11.44 -14.94
C GLU A 168 3.72 -10.16 -14.88
N VAL A 169 4.49 -9.97 -13.80
CA VAL A 169 5.30 -8.78 -13.55
C VAL A 169 6.79 -9.09 -13.40
N ALA A 170 7.17 -10.36 -13.49
CA ALA A 170 8.57 -10.78 -13.49
C ALA A 170 9.33 -10.15 -14.68
N PRO A 171 10.63 -9.84 -14.52
CA PRO A 171 11.43 -9.25 -15.60
C PRO A 171 11.62 -10.18 -16.80
N ALA A 172 11.54 -11.49 -16.56
CA ALA A 172 11.51 -12.55 -17.56
C ALA A 172 10.61 -13.68 -17.04
N ASP A 173 10.17 -14.57 -17.94
CA ASP A 173 9.42 -15.77 -17.56
C ASP A 173 10.35 -16.91 -17.15
N ILE A 174 11.55 -16.96 -17.75
CA ILE A 174 12.57 -17.99 -17.56
C ILE A 174 13.96 -17.36 -17.46
N HIS A 175 14.78 -17.83 -16.52
CA HIS A 175 16.19 -17.46 -16.38
C HIS A 175 17.07 -18.70 -16.63
N ILE A 176 17.72 -18.75 -17.77
CA ILE A 176 18.67 -19.81 -18.15
C ILE A 176 20.04 -19.49 -17.57
N VAL A 177 20.55 -20.36 -16.71
CA VAL A 177 21.87 -20.27 -16.09
C VAL A 177 22.81 -21.28 -16.73
N ILE A 178 23.82 -20.78 -17.45
CA ILE A 178 24.89 -21.61 -18.01
C ILE A 178 25.90 -21.95 -16.89
N ALA A 179 25.85 -23.19 -16.42
CA ALA A 179 26.60 -23.71 -15.27
C ALA A 179 27.87 -24.49 -15.69
N SER A 180 28.62 -23.97 -16.66
CA SER A 180 29.90 -24.53 -17.12
C SER A 180 30.96 -23.43 -17.29
N LYS A 181 32.24 -23.80 -17.24
CA LYS A 181 33.38 -22.88 -17.46
C LYS A 181 33.74 -22.70 -18.94
N GLY A 182 32.82 -22.99 -19.86
CA GLY A 182 33.04 -22.93 -21.29
C GLY A 182 33.07 -24.30 -21.95
N GLY A 183 32.36 -24.39 -23.07
CA GLY A 183 32.25 -25.53 -23.96
C GLY A 183 31.12 -25.22 -24.94
N ASP A 184 31.45 -25.07 -26.22
CA ASP A 184 30.57 -24.50 -27.27
C ASP A 184 29.16 -25.11 -27.23
N ASN A 185 29.06 -26.43 -27.08
CA ASN A 185 27.80 -27.16 -27.04
C ASN A 185 26.82 -26.73 -25.92
N ILE A 186 27.29 -26.29 -24.76
CA ILE A 186 26.39 -25.87 -23.66
C ILE A 186 25.78 -24.49 -23.95
N THR A 187 26.60 -23.57 -24.48
CA THR A 187 26.14 -22.23 -24.85
C THR A 187 25.19 -22.32 -26.04
N ASP A 188 25.55 -23.11 -27.06
CA ASP A 188 24.72 -23.32 -28.26
C ASP A 188 23.33 -23.88 -27.90
N GLU A 189 23.27 -24.87 -26.99
CA GLU A 189 21.98 -25.40 -26.53
C GLU A 189 21.18 -24.40 -25.70
N ALA A 190 21.83 -23.57 -24.88
CA ALA A 190 21.16 -22.51 -24.14
C ALA A 190 20.54 -21.47 -25.08
N GLU A 191 21.29 -21.03 -26.10
CA GLU A 191 20.83 -20.10 -27.13
C GLU A 191 19.71 -20.70 -27.99
N ARG A 192 19.82 -21.97 -28.36
CA ARG A 192 18.77 -22.69 -29.10
C ARG A 192 17.46 -22.73 -28.31
N ILE A 193 17.51 -23.15 -27.04
CA ILE A 193 16.33 -23.22 -26.17
C ILE A 193 15.72 -21.83 -26.01
N ALA A 194 16.54 -20.81 -25.74
CA ALA A 194 16.07 -19.44 -25.60
C ALA A 194 15.37 -18.96 -26.87
N SER A 195 15.98 -19.14 -28.04
CA SER A 195 15.42 -18.73 -29.33
C SER A 195 14.07 -19.42 -29.62
N GLU A 196 13.96 -20.72 -29.35
CA GLU A 196 12.70 -21.46 -29.53
C GLU A 196 11.59 -20.98 -28.57
N LEU A 197 11.94 -20.62 -27.34
CA LEU A 197 11.01 -20.07 -26.34
C LEU A 197 10.58 -18.64 -26.69
N GLU A 198 11.51 -17.79 -27.09
CA GLU A 198 11.24 -16.42 -27.53
C GLU A 198 10.37 -16.40 -28.79
N THR A 199 10.60 -17.31 -29.74
CA THR A 199 9.74 -17.50 -30.91
C THR A 199 8.30 -17.87 -30.51
N ALA A 200 8.12 -18.52 -29.35
CA ALA A 200 6.83 -18.83 -28.76
C ALA A 200 6.26 -17.72 -27.85
N GLY A 201 6.91 -16.55 -27.78
CA GLY A 201 6.46 -15.40 -26.99
C GLY A 201 6.84 -15.44 -25.51
N VAL A 202 7.73 -16.36 -25.10
CA VAL A 202 8.22 -16.46 -23.73
C VAL A 202 9.42 -15.53 -23.54
N ARG A 203 9.45 -14.72 -22.48
CA ARG A 203 10.56 -13.82 -22.18
C ARG A 203 11.68 -14.60 -21.48
N VAL A 204 12.86 -14.64 -22.08
CA VAL A 204 14.00 -15.42 -21.55
C VAL A 204 15.14 -14.48 -21.17
N LEU A 205 15.73 -14.73 -19.99
CA LEU A 205 16.99 -14.14 -19.56
C LEU A 205 18.06 -15.23 -19.59
N ILE A 206 19.20 -15.00 -20.24
CA ILE A 206 20.34 -15.94 -20.25
C ILE A 206 21.48 -15.34 -19.43
N ASP A 207 22.05 -16.13 -18.53
CA ASP A 207 23.29 -15.82 -17.82
C ASP A 207 24.48 -16.50 -18.51
N ASP A 208 25.00 -15.82 -19.53
CA ASP A 208 26.13 -16.20 -20.38
C ASP A 208 27.50 -15.74 -19.84
N ARG A 209 27.53 -15.07 -18.68
CA ARG A 209 28.76 -14.51 -18.10
C ARG A 209 29.84 -15.57 -17.93
N THR A 210 30.95 -15.45 -18.64
CA THR A 210 32.02 -16.46 -18.65
C THR A 210 33.02 -16.32 -17.50
N THR A 211 33.13 -15.13 -16.91
CA THR A 211 34.08 -14.81 -15.84
C THR A 211 33.55 -15.11 -14.43
N VAL A 212 32.27 -15.47 -14.32
CA VAL A 212 31.55 -15.65 -13.06
C VAL A 212 31.38 -17.14 -12.76
N SER A 213 31.61 -17.55 -11.50
CA SER A 213 31.43 -18.95 -11.11
C SER A 213 29.95 -19.38 -11.13
N PRO A 214 29.63 -20.65 -11.42
CA PRO A 214 28.24 -21.13 -11.41
C PRO A 214 27.51 -20.86 -10.08
N GLY A 215 28.21 -20.95 -8.94
CA GLY A 215 27.61 -20.64 -7.64
C GLY A 215 27.16 -19.19 -7.51
N VAL A 216 27.92 -18.25 -8.06
CA VAL A 216 27.53 -16.82 -8.09
C VAL A 216 26.35 -16.61 -9.04
N LYS A 217 26.35 -17.26 -10.21
CA LYS A 217 25.22 -17.20 -11.14
C LYS A 217 23.91 -17.69 -10.51
N PHE A 218 23.96 -18.81 -9.79
CA PHE A 218 22.79 -19.32 -9.07
C PHE A 218 22.31 -18.31 -8.02
N LYS A 219 23.23 -17.72 -7.26
CA LYS A 219 22.84 -16.73 -6.24
C LYS A 219 22.23 -15.48 -6.86
N ASP A 220 22.75 -15.01 -8.00
CA ASP A 220 22.18 -13.88 -8.75
C ASP A 220 20.81 -14.25 -9.33
N ALA A 221 20.63 -15.45 -9.88
CA ALA A 221 19.35 -15.91 -10.41
C ALA A 221 18.26 -15.99 -9.32
N GLU A 222 18.64 -16.51 -8.14
CA GLU A 222 17.78 -16.51 -6.96
C GLU A 222 17.46 -15.09 -6.49
N LEU A 223 18.45 -14.19 -6.49
CA LEU A 223 18.24 -12.81 -6.06
C LEU A 223 17.32 -12.01 -7.00
N ILE A 224 17.50 -12.15 -8.31
CA ILE A 224 16.68 -11.50 -9.34
C ILE A 224 15.23 -12.00 -9.30
N GLY A 225 15.03 -13.29 -8.98
CA GLY A 225 13.71 -13.81 -8.64
C GLY A 225 12.80 -14.18 -9.81
N VAL A 226 13.37 -14.48 -10.98
CA VAL A 226 12.60 -14.97 -12.13
C VAL A 226 11.91 -16.30 -11.75
N PRO A 227 10.60 -16.47 -12.00
CA PRO A 227 9.82 -17.60 -11.47
C PRO A 227 10.37 -18.99 -11.82
N THR A 228 10.98 -19.12 -13.00
CA THR A 228 11.51 -20.39 -13.49
C THR A 228 13.00 -20.23 -13.81
N ILE A 229 13.85 -21.00 -13.13
CA ILE A 229 15.29 -21.03 -13.39
C ILE A 229 15.61 -22.34 -14.13
N VAL A 230 16.36 -22.25 -15.21
CA VAL A 230 16.75 -23.40 -16.03
C VAL A 230 18.27 -23.51 -15.98
N VAL A 231 18.80 -24.64 -15.55
CA VAL A 231 20.24 -24.84 -15.39
C VAL A 231 20.75 -25.78 -16.47
N ILE A 232 21.62 -25.25 -17.33
CA ILE A 232 22.28 -26.04 -18.39
C ILE A 232 23.75 -26.19 -18.01
N GLY A 233 24.16 -27.42 -17.73
CA GLY A 233 25.48 -27.74 -17.20
C GLY A 233 25.92 -29.14 -17.57
N LYS A 234 26.59 -29.84 -16.66
CA LYS A 234 27.16 -31.17 -16.93
C LYS A 234 26.14 -32.23 -17.33
N GLY A 235 24.90 -32.14 -16.82
CA GLY A 235 23.82 -33.07 -17.17
C GLY A 235 23.43 -33.06 -18.65
N LEU A 236 23.85 -32.04 -19.41
CA LEU A 236 23.64 -32.02 -20.86
C LEU A 236 24.30 -33.23 -21.56
N ALA A 237 25.42 -33.75 -21.02
CA ALA A 237 26.06 -34.97 -21.53
C ALA A 237 25.16 -36.22 -21.40
N ASP A 238 24.25 -36.22 -20.42
CA ASP A 238 23.25 -37.26 -20.20
C ASP A 238 21.90 -36.91 -20.87
N GLY A 239 21.85 -35.83 -21.65
CA GLY A 239 20.66 -35.38 -22.36
C GLY A 239 19.60 -34.71 -21.48
N ILE A 240 19.97 -34.18 -20.31
CA ILE A 240 19.04 -33.56 -19.35
C ILE A 240 19.38 -32.11 -19.04
N VAL A 241 18.35 -31.35 -18.70
CA VAL A 241 18.40 -29.96 -18.21
C VAL A 241 17.60 -29.88 -16.91
N GLU A 242 18.13 -29.19 -15.91
CA GLU A 242 17.45 -29.03 -14.62
C GLU A 242 16.56 -27.78 -14.65
N ILE A 243 15.28 -27.92 -14.28
CA ILE A 243 14.33 -26.83 -14.10
C ILE A 243 14.09 -26.65 -12.60
N ARG A 244 14.12 -25.40 -12.13
CA ARG A 244 13.82 -25.01 -10.76
C ARG A 244 12.66 -24.03 -10.71
N ASP A 245 11.74 -24.26 -9.78
CA ASP A 245 10.77 -23.24 -9.37
C ASP A 245 11.45 -22.31 -8.35
N ARG A 246 11.45 -21.01 -8.62
CA ARG A 246 12.13 -20.04 -7.75
C ARG A 246 11.45 -19.93 -6.38
N SER A 247 10.12 -20.05 -6.31
CA SER A 247 9.35 -19.83 -5.09
C SER A 247 9.40 -21.03 -4.14
N THR A 248 9.29 -22.24 -4.67
CA THR A 248 9.23 -23.47 -3.86
C THR A 248 10.59 -24.14 -3.72
N GLY A 249 11.53 -23.83 -4.61
CA GLY A 249 12.82 -24.51 -4.70
C GLY A 249 12.74 -25.93 -5.28
N GLU A 250 11.57 -26.36 -5.76
CA GLU A 250 11.39 -27.66 -6.41
C GLU A 250 12.27 -27.76 -7.66
N ARG A 251 12.82 -28.96 -7.88
CA ARG A 251 13.77 -29.24 -8.97
C ARG A 251 13.29 -30.44 -9.76
N SER A 252 13.39 -30.36 -11.08
CA SER A 252 13.11 -31.49 -11.96
C SER A 252 14.11 -31.55 -13.12
N ASP A 253 14.62 -32.74 -13.38
CA ASP A 253 15.44 -33.00 -14.56
C ASP A 253 14.52 -33.33 -15.73
N VAL A 254 14.68 -32.60 -16.84
CA VAL A 254 13.86 -32.73 -18.03
C VAL A 254 14.75 -33.10 -19.21
N PRO A 255 14.37 -34.12 -20.02
CA PRO A 255 15.08 -34.42 -21.26
C PRO A 255 15.18 -33.18 -22.17
N ILE A 256 16.36 -32.96 -22.76
CA ILE A 256 16.64 -31.80 -23.62
C ILE A 256 15.63 -31.67 -24.76
N GLY A 257 15.13 -32.78 -25.30
CA GLY A 257 14.11 -32.79 -26.37
C GLY A 257 12.71 -32.34 -25.92
N ASP A 258 12.41 -32.43 -24.62
CA ASP A 258 11.11 -32.07 -24.05
C ASP A 258 11.11 -30.72 -23.33
N VAL A 259 12.29 -30.11 -23.14
CA VAL A 259 12.47 -28.92 -22.28
C VAL A 259 11.65 -27.73 -22.77
N VAL A 260 11.66 -27.43 -24.07
CA VAL A 260 10.92 -26.30 -24.65
C VAL A 260 9.41 -26.49 -24.49
N ARG A 261 8.90 -27.71 -24.73
CA ARG A 261 7.48 -28.02 -24.54
C ARG A 261 7.07 -27.84 -23.07
N THR A 262 7.90 -28.33 -22.16
CA THR A 262 7.66 -28.28 -20.71
C THR A 262 7.62 -26.83 -20.23
N LEU A 263 8.63 -26.03 -20.60
CA LEU A 263 8.72 -24.63 -20.23
C LEU A 263 7.57 -23.79 -20.79
N ARG A 264 7.14 -24.04 -22.03
CA ARG A 264 5.95 -23.38 -22.59
C ARG A 264 4.67 -23.70 -21.81
N GLN A 265 4.50 -24.94 -21.37
CA GLN A 265 3.35 -25.34 -20.55
C GLN A 265 3.38 -24.67 -19.16
N LEU A 266 4.57 -24.53 -18.57
CA LEU A 266 4.75 -23.82 -17.30
C LEU A 266 4.44 -22.33 -17.42
N CYS A 267 4.89 -21.67 -18.48
CA CYS A 267 4.63 -20.24 -18.71
C CYS A 267 3.18 -19.97 -19.16
N GLY A 268 2.57 -20.87 -19.93
CA GLY A 268 1.20 -20.72 -20.44
C GLY A 268 0.09 -20.93 -19.40
N ARG A 269 0.42 -21.39 -18.20
CA ARG A 269 -0.56 -21.60 -17.10
C ARG A 269 -0.93 -20.31 -16.34
N SER A 270 -0.32 -19.17 -16.65
CA SER A 270 -0.63 -17.86 -16.06
C SER A 270 -1.75 -17.09 -16.77
N GLY A 271 -2.63 -17.77 -17.50
CA GLY A 271 -3.83 -17.16 -18.06
C GLY A 271 -4.92 -17.03 -16.98
N ILE A 272 -5.34 -15.79 -16.72
CA ILE A 272 -6.69 -15.49 -16.19
C ILE A 272 -7.75 -16.19 -17.05
#